data_AF-A0A849VF62-F1
#
_entry.id   AF-A0A849VF62-F1
#
_cell.length_a   1.000
_cell.length_b   1.000
_cell.length_c   1.000
_cell.angle_alpha   90.00
_cell.angle_beta   90.00
_cell.angle_gamma   90.00
#
_symmetry.space_group_name_H-M   'P 1'
#
loop_
_entity.id
_entity.type
_entity.pdbx_description
1 polymer ?
#
loop_
_entity_poly.entity_id
_entity_poly.type
_entity_poly.pdbx_seq_one_letter_code
_entity_poly.pdbx_strand_id
1 'polypeptide(L)'
;MNVDKAKKRIAKQVGKGFKGYPLVTIEYFGEKPELATKVVVQFILEEGAEPQSQTFSSKLGVCNDESIQTVILKIIERGNVSSVTEIAGVSRLLQD
;
A
#
# COMPACT_ATOMS: atom_id res chain seq x y z
N MET A 1 -14.96 0.33 8.06
CA MET A 1 -15.06 1.39 7.03
C MET A 1 -15.14 0.66 5.71
N ASN A 2 -16.19 0.81 4.91
CA ASN A 2 -16.35 0.05 3.67
C ASN A 2 -15.08 0.08 2.79
N VAL A 3 -14.68 -1.09 2.26
CA VAL A 3 -13.48 -1.31 1.44
C VAL A 3 -13.38 -0.36 0.23
N ASP A 4 -14.47 -0.08 -0.47
CA ASP A 4 -14.48 0.82 -1.63
C ASP A 4 -14.13 2.25 -1.23
N LYS A 5 -14.58 2.67 -0.04
CA LYS A 5 -14.24 3.98 0.52
C LYS A 5 -12.77 4.06 0.90
N ALA A 6 -12.20 2.98 1.43
CA ALA A 6 -10.76 2.90 1.74
C ALA A 6 -9.93 3.00 0.45
N LYS A 7 -10.24 2.17 -0.56
CA LYS A 7 -9.57 2.17 -1.87
C LYS A 7 -9.62 3.55 -2.54
N LYS A 8 -10.80 4.19 -2.56
CA LYS A 8 -10.96 5.54 -3.12
C LYS A 8 -10.10 6.59 -2.40
N ARG A 9 -9.94 6.47 -1.07
CA ARG A 9 -9.09 7.38 -0.29
C ARG A 9 -7.61 7.13 -0.54
N ILE A 10 -7.18 5.88 -0.63
CA ILE A 10 -5.81 5.50 -0.97
C ILE A 10 -5.46 6.03 -2.36
N ALA A 11 -6.30 5.74 -3.37
CA ALA A 11 -6.11 6.24 -4.74
C ALA A 11 -6.05 7.77 -4.79
N LYS A 12 -6.84 8.47 -3.98
CA LYS A 12 -6.77 9.93 -3.86
C LYS A 12 -5.44 10.42 -3.28
N GLN A 13 -4.82 9.69 -2.35
CA GLN A 13 -3.51 10.05 -1.80
C GLN A 13 -2.40 9.78 -2.83
N VAL A 14 -2.44 8.62 -3.50
CA VAL A 14 -1.52 8.29 -4.59
C VAL A 14 -1.58 9.35 -5.71
N GLY A 15 -2.79 9.75 -6.10
CA GLY A 15 -3.00 10.75 -7.15
C GLY A 15 -2.49 12.16 -6.81
N LYS A 16 -2.08 12.45 -5.57
CA LYS A 16 -1.41 13.72 -5.22
C LYS A 16 0.05 13.77 -5.69
N GLY A 17 0.61 12.63 -6.08
CA GLY A 17 2.00 12.51 -6.52
C GLY A 17 3.02 12.61 -5.39
N PHE A 18 4.29 12.44 -5.75
CA PHE A 18 5.42 12.56 -4.81
C PHE A 18 5.71 14.03 -4.49
N LYS A 19 5.80 14.33 -3.19
CA LYS A 19 6.05 15.66 -2.60
C LYS A 19 7.14 15.63 -1.52
N GLY A 20 7.99 14.61 -1.52
CA GLY A 20 9.04 14.41 -0.51
C GLY A 20 8.66 13.40 0.58
N TYR A 21 9.44 13.41 1.66
CA TYR A 21 9.34 12.48 2.78
C TYR A 21 8.63 13.13 3.99
N PRO A 22 8.04 12.36 4.91
CA PRO A 22 7.96 10.89 4.93
C PRO A 22 7.12 10.33 3.78
N LEU A 23 7.54 9.18 3.24
CA LEU A 23 6.93 8.51 2.10
C LEU A 23 6.33 7.18 2.54
N VAL A 24 5.09 6.92 2.12
CA VAL A 24 4.55 5.56 2.10
C VAL A 24 4.57 5.01 0.68
N THR A 25 5.11 3.80 0.52
CA THR A 25 5.02 3.02 -0.73
C THR A 25 4.06 1.85 -0.52
N ILE A 26 3.31 1.50 -1.56
CA ILE A 26 2.39 0.37 -1.58
C ILE A 26 2.74 -0.49 -2.79
N GLU A 27 3.00 -1.77 -2.57
CA GLU A 27 3.26 -2.73 -3.64
C GLU A 27 2.40 -3.97 -3.45
N TYR A 28 1.61 -4.30 -4.47
CA TYR A 28 0.78 -5.49 -4.49
C TYR A 28 1.50 -6.64 -5.20
N PHE A 29 1.30 -7.85 -4.70
CA PHE A 29 1.89 -9.07 -5.26
C PHE A 29 0.82 -10.12 -5.52
N GLY A 30 0.89 -10.74 -6.69
CA GLY A 30 -0.03 -11.80 -7.12
C GLY A 30 0.05 -12.03 -8.62
N GLU A 31 -0.89 -12.82 -9.13
CA GLU A 31 -0.97 -13.16 -10.56
C GLU A 31 -1.47 -11.99 -11.41
N LYS A 32 -2.46 -11.25 -10.89
CA LYS A 32 -3.04 -10.03 -11.48
C LYS A 32 -3.54 -9.09 -10.37
N PRO A 33 -3.75 -7.78 -10.61
CA PRO A 33 -4.16 -6.82 -9.58
C PRO A 33 -5.40 -7.21 -8.77
N GLU A 34 -6.36 -7.82 -9.43
CA GLU A 34 -7.61 -8.30 -8.80
C GLU A 34 -7.41 -9.55 -7.94
N LEU A 35 -6.31 -10.29 -8.15
CA LEU A 35 -5.92 -11.50 -7.43
C LEU A 35 -4.63 -11.30 -6.61
N ALA A 36 -4.30 -10.05 -6.26
CA ALA A 36 -3.18 -9.81 -5.36
C ALA A 36 -3.44 -10.51 -4.02
N THR A 37 -2.54 -11.40 -3.62
CA THR A 37 -2.65 -12.17 -2.36
C THR A 37 -1.76 -11.61 -1.27
N LYS A 38 -0.86 -10.69 -1.60
CA LYS A 38 0.04 -10.01 -0.68
C LYS A 38 0.14 -8.53 -1.02
N VAL A 39 0.33 -7.69 -0.01
CA VAL A 39 0.70 -6.29 -0.15
C VAL A 39 1.82 -5.97 0.83
N VAL A 40 2.83 -5.26 0.35
CA VAL A 40 3.89 -4.68 1.17
C VAL A 40 3.66 -3.18 1.23
N VAL A 41 3.60 -2.66 2.46
CA VAL A 41 3.55 -1.22 2.73
C VAL A 41 4.86 -0.85 3.37
N GLN A 42 5.57 0.13 2.80
CA GLN A 42 6.78 0.65 3.41
C GLN A 42 6.61 2.09 3.83
N PHE A 43 7.21 2.45 4.95
CA PHE A 43 7.36 3.82 5.43
C PHE A 43 8.83 4.20 5.39
N ILE A 44 9.13 5.30 4.71
CA ILE A 44 10.49 5.84 4.54
C ILE A 44 10.50 7.24 5.15
N LEU A 45 11.29 7.44 6.20
CA LEU A 45 11.28 8.68 6.98
C LEU A 45 11.88 9.86 6.23
N GLU A 46 12.98 9.63 5.52
CA GLU A 46 13.75 10.62 4.78
C GLU A 46 14.50 9.96 3.61
N GLU A 47 15.05 10.77 2.71
CA GLU A 47 15.77 10.28 1.54
C GLU A 47 16.97 9.42 1.94
N GLY A 48 17.08 8.22 1.37
CA GLY A 48 18.14 7.27 1.67
C GLY A 48 17.98 6.49 2.98
N ALA A 49 16.93 6.77 3.78
CA ALA A 49 16.64 6.00 4.98
C ALA A 49 16.17 4.57 4.65
N GLU A 50 16.49 3.64 5.54
CA GLU A 50 16.03 2.25 5.41
C GLU A 50 14.50 2.16 5.58
N PRO A 51 13.77 1.49 4.66
CA PRO A 51 12.32 1.38 4.75
C PRO A 51 11.83 0.50 5.90
N GLN A 52 10.88 0.98 6.68
CA GLN A 52 10.11 0.16 7.62
C GLN A 52 8.98 -0.54 6.87
N SER A 53 9.02 -1.87 6.80
CA SER A 53 8.08 -2.64 5.98
C SER A 53 7.03 -3.37 6.83
N GLN A 54 5.78 -3.33 6.39
CA GLN A 54 4.70 -4.17 6.89
C GLN A 54 4.07 -4.95 5.75
N THR A 55 3.98 -6.28 5.90
CA THR A 55 3.41 -7.16 4.91
C THR A 55 2.06 -7.68 5.38
N PHE A 56 1.08 -7.68 4.48
CA PHE A 56 -0.22 -8.31 4.70
C PHE A 56 -0.48 -9.33 3.60
N SER A 57 -1.11 -10.44 3.97
CA SER A 57 -1.50 -11.49 3.03
C SER A 57 -2.94 -11.89 3.26
N SER A 58 -3.67 -12.19 2.18
CA SER A 58 -5.05 -12.69 2.25
C SER A 58 -5.29 -13.70 1.13
N LYS A 59 -5.89 -14.84 1.49
CA LYS A 59 -6.30 -15.87 0.53
C LYS A 59 -7.47 -15.41 -0.36
N LEU A 60 -8.24 -14.43 0.12
CA LEU A 60 -9.41 -13.89 -0.58
C LEU A 60 -9.09 -12.62 -1.39
N GLY A 61 -7.82 -12.22 -1.42
CA GLY A 61 -7.35 -11.04 -2.12
C GLY A 61 -7.21 -9.81 -1.22
N VAL A 62 -6.01 -9.24 -1.14
CA VAL A 62 -5.71 -8.10 -0.26
C VAL A 62 -6.39 -6.81 -0.72
N CYS A 63 -6.72 -6.70 -2.01
CA CYS A 63 -7.41 -5.55 -2.60
C CYS A 63 -8.89 -5.45 -2.18
N ASN A 64 -9.48 -6.54 -1.69
CA ASN A 64 -10.89 -6.63 -1.30
C ASN A 64 -11.08 -6.88 0.21
N ASP A 65 -9.99 -7.04 0.96
CA ASP A 65 -10.02 -7.23 2.39
C ASP A 65 -10.19 -5.87 3.11
N GLU A 66 -11.38 -5.65 3.69
CA GLU A 66 -11.71 -4.39 4.37
C GLU A 66 -10.72 -4.06 5.50
N SER A 67 -10.25 -5.07 6.22
CA SER A 67 -9.38 -4.89 7.37
C SER A 67 -7.99 -4.46 6.91
N ILE A 68 -7.44 -5.11 5.88
CA ILE A 68 -6.16 -4.71 5.26
C ILE A 68 -6.25 -3.29 4.71
N GLN A 69 -7.28 -2.99 3.90
CA GLN A 69 -7.44 -1.65 3.31
C GLN A 69 -7.62 -0.55 4.37
N THR A 70 -8.31 -0.87 5.48
CA THR A 70 -8.45 0.06 6.61
C THR A 70 -7.11 0.27 7.33
N VAL A 71 -6.28 -0.77 7.48
CA VAL A 71 -4.96 -0.65 8.11
C VAL A 71 -4.02 0.19 7.25
N ILE A 72 -3.97 -0.05 5.92
CA ILE A 72 -3.18 0.77 4.98
C ILE A 72 -3.55 2.24 5.12
N LEU A 73 -4.85 2.56 5.13
CA LEU A 73 -5.29 3.95 5.29
C LEU A 73 -4.85 4.54 6.63
N LYS A 74 -4.91 3.76 7.72
CA LYS A 74 -4.44 4.23 9.04
C LYS A 74 -2.93 4.47 9.08
N ILE A 75 -2.12 3.68 8.38
CA ILE A 75 -0.67 3.92 8.25
C ILE A 75 -0.44 5.28 7.58
N ILE A 76 -1.14 5.55 6.48
CA ILE A 76 -1.06 6.83 5.76
C ILE A 76 -1.52 8.00 6.65
N GLU A 77 -2.69 7.88 7.28
CA GLU A 77 -3.31 8.97 8.05
C GLU A 77 -2.55 9.28 9.35
N ARG A 78 -1.98 8.27 10.01
CA ARG A 78 -1.23 8.45 11.28
C ARG A 78 0.24 8.77 11.07
N GLY A 79 0.80 8.39 9.91
CA GLY A 79 2.20 8.64 9.58
C GLY A 79 2.53 10.09 9.23
N ASN A 80 1.52 10.97 9.11
CA ASN A 80 1.68 12.37 8.66
C ASN A 80 2.56 12.48 7.41
N VAL A 81 2.37 11.56 6.46
CA VAL A 81 3.25 11.40 5.29
C VAL A 81 3.07 12.56 4.32
N SER A 82 4.17 12.97 3.71
CA SER A 82 4.20 13.97 2.64
C SER A 82 3.73 13.37 1.32
N SER A 83 3.99 12.08 1.12
CA SER A 83 3.75 11.37 -0.14
C SER A 83 3.20 9.97 0.09
N VAL A 84 2.36 9.52 -0.85
CA VAL A 84 1.98 8.12 -1.00
C VAL A 84 2.23 7.74 -2.45
N THR A 85 2.89 6.62 -2.67
CA THR A 85 3.11 6.05 -4.01
C THR A 85 2.64 4.61 -4.04
N GLU A 86 2.19 4.17 -5.21
CA GLU A 86 1.77 2.80 -5.46
C GLU A 86 2.52 2.30 -6.69
N ILE A 87 3.14 1.13 -6.59
CA ILE A 87 3.75 0.46 -7.74
C ILE A 87 2.60 -0.06 -8.62
N ALA A 88 2.55 0.41 -9.86
CA ALA A 88 1.47 0.07 -10.78
C ALA A 88 1.47 -1.44 -11.11
N GLY A 89 0.30 -2.06 -10.99
CA GLY A 89 0.11 -3.48 -11.32
C GLY A 89 0.36 -4.40 -10.11
N VAL A 90 0.86 -5.61 -10.39
CA VAL A 90 1.31 -6.56 -9.36
C VAL A 90 2.66 -7.13 -9.71
N SER A 91 3.48 -7.29 -8.69
CA SER A 91 4.73 -8.03 -8.77
C SER A 91 4.47 -9.53 -8.57
N ARG A 92 5.16 -10.38 -9.33
CA ARG A 92 5.06 -11.84 -9.14
C ARG A 92 5.67 -12.21 -7.80
N LEU A 93 5.01 -13.12 -7.07
CA LEU A 93 5.67 -13.82 -5.99
C LEU A 93 6.69 -14.77 -6.64
N LEU A 94 7.98 -14.51 -6.44
CA LEU A 94 8.99 -15.53 -6.73
C LEU A 94 8.69 -16.72 -5.80
N GLN A 95 8.42 -17.88 -6.38
CA GLN A 95 8.44 -19.12 -5.64
C GLN A 95 9.92 -19.51 -5.52
N ASP A 96 10.42 -19.58 -4.29
CA ASP A 96 11.71 -20.20 -3.99
C ASP A 96 11.66 -21.70 -4.29
#